data_AF-A0A811YHJ6-F1
#
_entry.id   AF-A0A811YHJ6-F1
#
_cell.length_a   1.000
_cell.length_b   1.000
_cell.length_c   1.000
_cell.angle_alpha   90.00
_cell.angle_beta   90.00
_cell.angle_gamma   90.00
#
_symmetry.space_group_name_H-M   'P 1'
#
loop_
_entity.id
_entity.type
_entity.pdbx_description
1 polymer ?
#
loop_
_entity_poly.entity_id
_entity_poly.type
_entity_poly.pdbx_seq_one_letter_code
_entity_poly.pdbx_strand_id
1 'polypeptide(L)'
;MARMARKAGNFYVSAEPKLTFVIRIRGISGVSPKIRKVLQLLCLRQIFNGTFVKLNKASVNMLRIVEPYIAWEYPNLKSVNELIYKRGYGKINKKRIALTDNTLIVRSLGKYGIVCMKDLIHEIYTVGKCFKEANNFL
;
A
#
# COMPACT_ATOMS: atom_id res chain seq x y z
N MET A 1 23.74 0.60 12.59
CA MET A 1 24.64 1.37 11.69
C MET A 1 24.73 2.84 12.06
N ALA A 2 23.63 3.57 12.26
CA ALA A 2 23.65 4.98 12.67
C ALA A 2 24.57 5.29 13.88
N ARG A 3 24.51 4.47 14.94
CA ARG A 3 25.39 4.59 16.11
C ARG A 3 26.89 4.42 15.76
N MET A 4 27.20 3.51 14.84
CA MET A 4 28.58 3.26 14.39
C MET A 4 29.10 4.41 13.53
N ALA A 5 28.28 4.92 12.62
CA ALA A 5 28.62 6.09 11.80
C ALA A 5 28.91 7.31 12.69
N ARG A 6 28.05 7.59 13.67
CA ARG A 6 28.25 8.69 14.62
C ARG A 6 29.56 8.53 15.42
N LYS A 7 29.89 7.31 15.86
CA LYS A 7 31.16 7.01 16.55
C LYS A 7 32.38 7.27 15.66
N ALA A 8 32.26 7.06 14.35
CA ALA A 8 33.31 7.30 13.36
C ALA A 8 33.34 8.74 12.80
N GLY A 9 32.53 9.67 13.35
CA GLY A 9 32.41 11.04 12.80
C GLY A 9 31.69 11.13 11.45
N ASN A 10 31.02 10.05 11.01
CA ASN A 10 30.36 9.94 9.72
C ASN A 10 28.83 10.01 9.84
N PHE A 11 28.16 10.24 8.71
CA PHE A 11 26.70 10.26 8.59
C PHE A 11 26.17 8.93 8.06
N TYR A 12 25.03 8.49 8.59
CA TYR A 12 24.29 7.35 8.06
C TYR A 12 22.98 7.85 7.45
N VAL A 13 22.83 7.67 6.14
CA VAL A 13 21.60 7.96 5.40
C VAL A 13 20.84 6.65 5.25
N SER A 14 19.58 6.62 5.70
CA SER A 14 18.71 5.47 5.52
C SER A 14 18.32 5.31 4.06
N ALA A 15 18.09 4.07 3.64
CA ALA A 15 17.52 3.80 2.32
C ALA A 15 16.19 4.53 2.13
N GLU A 16 15.95 5.01 0.91
CA GLU A 16 14.68 5.63 0.55
C GLU A 16 13.51 4.67 0.76
N PRO A 17 12.37 5.16 1.25
CA PRO A 17 11.17 4.35 1.44
C PRO A 17 10.66 3.85 0.08
N LYS A 18 10.24 2.58 0.05
CA LYS A 18 9.73 1.90 -1.15
C LYS A 18 8.21 1.80 -1.21
N LEU A 19 7.54 2.10 -0.10
CA LEU A 19 6.10 1.93 0.09
C LEU A 19 5.51 3.24 0.60
N THR A 20 4.36 3.63 0.05
CA THR A 20 3.50 4.67 0.62
C THR A 20 2.09 4.13 0.80
N PHE A 21 1.38 4.67 1.78
CA PHE A 21 -0.07 4.52 1.88
C PHE A 21 -0.73 5.81 1.42
N VAL A 22 -1.76 5.70 0.58
CA VAL A 22 -2.43 6.84 -0.04
C VAL A 22 -3.90 6.78 0.33
N ILE A 23 -4.45 7.88 0.85
CA ILE A 23 -5.86 8.02 1.20
C ILE A 23 -6.46 9.15 0.39
N ARG A 24 -7.66 8.95 -0.14
CA ARG A 24 -8.42 10.02 -0.79
C ARG A 24 -9.11 10.92 0.24
N ILE A 25 -8.84 12.22 0.18
CA ILE A 25 -9.38 13.21 1.14
C ILE A 25 -10.50 14.08 0.55
N ARG A 26 -10.67 14.11 -0.77
CA ARG A 26 -11.71 14.92 -1.44
C ARG A 26 -12.72 14.07 -2.22
N GLY A 27 -13.95 14.58 -2.33
CA GLY A 27 -15.05 13.96 -3.07
C GLY A 27 -14.84 13.89 -4.60
N ILE A 28 -15.87 13.41 -5.31
CA ILE A 28 -15.83 13.14 -6.77
C ILE A 28 -16.30 14.30 -7.66
N SER A 29 -16.87 15.35 -7.07
CA SER A 29 -17.43 16.48 -7.83
C SER A 29 -16.34 17.38 -8.40
N GLY A 30 -16.54 17.88 -9.62
CA GLY A 30 -15.65 18.86 -10.26
C GLY A 30 -14.23 18.38 -10.57
N VAL A 31 -13.99 17.05 -10.57
CA VAL A 31 -12.66 16.49 -10.83
C VAL A 31 -12.42 16.39 -12.34
N SER A 32 -11.31 16.97 -12.83
CA SER A 32 -10.94 16.90 -14.24
C SER A 32 -10.74 15.45 -14.72
N PRO A 33 -11.01 15.12 -16.00
CA PRO A 33 -10.89 13.75 -16.51
C PRO A 33 -9.52 13.11 -16.28
N LYS A 34 -8.44 13.89 -16.40
CA LYS A 34 -7.06 13.44 -16.15
C LYS A 34 -6.86 13.00 -14.69
N ILE A 35 -7.26 13.85 -13.74
CA ILE A 35 -7.14 13.55 -12.31
C ILE A 35 -8.03 12.37 -11.93
N ARG A 36 -9.27 12.34 -12.45
CA ARG A 36 -10.21 11.23 -12.25
C ARG A 36 -9.61 9.90 -12.73
N LYS A 37 -8.93 9.89 -13.87
CA LYS A 37 -8.30 8.67 -14.40
C LYS A 37 -7.13 8.20 -13.52
N VAL A 38 -6.28 9.11 -13.04
CA VAL A 38 -5.18 8.75 -12.14
C VAL A 38 -5.70 8.21 -10.80
N LEU A 39 -6.72 8.84 -10.21
CA LEU A 39 -7.38 8.32 -9.00
C LEU A 39 -7.99 6.93 -9.21
N GLN A 40 -8.56 6.67 -10.40
CA GLN A 40 -9.07 5.34 -10.74
C GLN A 40 -7.97 4.29 -10.85
N LEU A 41 -6.82 4.63 -11.45
CA LEU A 41 -5.64 3.75 -11.54
C LEU A 41 -5.06 3.42 -10.17
N LEU A 42 -5.14 4.36 -9.23
CA LEU A 42 -4.80 4.15 -7.82
C LEU A 42 -5.91 3.45 -7.01
N CYS A 43 -7.00 3.01 -7.64
CA CYS A 43 -8.16 2.43 -6.95
C CYS A 43 -8.87 3.36 -5.94
N LEU A 44 -8.59 4.67 -5.97
CA LEU A 44 -9.14 5.70 -5.06
C LEU A 44 -10.46 6.28 -5.59
N ARG A 45 -11.50 5.44 -5.69
CA ARG A 45 -12.78 5.82 -6.32
C ARG A 45 -13.69 6.67 -5.43
N GLN A 46 -13.66 6.45 -4.11
CA GLN A 46 -14.49 7.13 -3.12
C GLN A 46 -13.62 7.83 -2.06
N ILE A 47 -14.20 8.80 -1.34
CA ILE A 47 -13.53 9.47 -0.23
C ILE A 47 -13.18 8.46 0.87
N PHE A 48 -12.06 8.66 1.55
CA PHE A 48 -11.50 7.78 2.58
C PHE A 48 -11.13 6.37 2.12
N ASN A 49 -11.18 6.07 0.82
CA ASN A 49 -10.51 4.89 0.29
C ASN A 49 -9.00 5.05 0.46
N GLY A 50 -8.35 3.97 0.85
CA GLY A 50 -6.91 3.89 0.98
C GLY A 50 -6.31 2.74 0.17
N THR A 51 -5.10 2.91 -0.35
CA THR A 51 -4.36 1.84 -1.03
C THR A 51 -2.86 1.93 -0.72
N PHE A 52 -2.18 0.79 -0.75
CA PHE A 52 -0.72 0.75 -0.73
C PHE A 52 -0.17 0.97 -2.13
N VAL A 53 0.87 1.78 -2.26
CA VAL A 53 1.51 2.07 -3.55
C VAL A 53 3.02 1.84 -3.43
N LYS A 54 3.55 1.01 -4.32
CA LYS A 54 4.99 0.87 -4.51
C LYS A 54 5.55 2.13 -5.14
N LEU A 55 6.58 2.70 -4.51
CA LEU A 55 7.23 3.91 -4.97
C LEU A 55 8.21 3.59 -6.09
N ASN A 56 8.02 4.29 -7.20
CA ASN A 56 8.90 4.37 -8.34
C ASN A 56 8.69 5.73 -9.01
N LYS A 57 9.54 6.09 -9.98
CA LYS A 57 9.45 7.40 -10.65
C LYS A 57 8.07 7.69 -11.25
N ALA A 58 7.41 6.67 -11.81
CA ALA A 58 6.09 6.81 -12.42
C ALA A 58 4.98 7.00 -11.37
N SER A 59 5.01 6.24 -10.27
CA SER A 59 4.00 6.34 -9.21
C SER A 59 4.13 7.66 -8.45
N VAL A 60 5.35 8.14 -8.19
CA VAL A 60 5.58 9.49 -7.63
C VAL A 60 4.99 10.57 -8.54
N ASN A 61 5.20 10.48 -9.86
CA ASN A 61 4.60 11.43 -10.81
C ASN A 61 3.06 11.37 -10.81
N MET A 62 2.47 10.17 -10.70
CA MET A 62 1.03 10.03 -10.54
C MET A 62 0.52 10.69 -9.25
N LEU A 63 1.22 10.49 -8.13
CA LEU A 63 0.85 11.08 -6.84
C LEU A 63 0.89 12.61 -6.90
N ARG A 64 1.93 13.19 -7.52
CA ARG A 64 2.04 14.65 -7.75
C ARG A 64 0.87 15.22 -8.55
N ILE A 65 0.37 14.50 -9.57
CA ILE A 65 -0.77 14.97 -10.38
C ILE A 65 -2.06 15.07 -9.54
N VAL A 66 -2.23 14.20 -8.55
CA VAL A 66 -3.48 14.11 -7.76
C VAL A 66 -3.32 14.61 -6.32
N GLU A 67 -2.18 15.18 -5.98
CA GLU A 67 -1.80 15.64 -4.64
C GLU A 67 -2.90 16.46 -3.94
N PRO A 68 -3.62 17.39 -4.58
CA PRO A 68 -4.69 18.14 -3.92
C PRO A 68 -5.91 17.32 -3.49
N TYR A 69 -6.00 16.04 -3.90
CA TYR A 69 -7.15 15.14 -3.66
C TYR A 69 -6.80 13.98 -2.73
N ILE A 70 -5.52 13.81 -2.40
CA ILE A 70 -5.01 12.68 -1.62
C ILE A 70 -4.14 13.18 -0.45
N ALA A 71 -4.08 12.39 0.60
CA ALA A 71 -3.01 12.47 1.59
C ALA A 71 -2.22 11.17 1.50
N TRP A 72 -0.90 11.24 1.48
CA TRP A 72 -0.05 10.06 1.41
C TRP A 72 1.22 10.23 2.21
N GLU A 73 1.61 9.14 2.87
CA GLU A 73 2.78 9.10 3.75
C GLU A 73 3.36 7.69 3.79
N TYR A 74 4.59 7.58 4.30
CA TYR A 74 5.26 6.29 4.49
C TYR A 74 4.69 5.59 5.74
N PRO A 75 4.01 4.44 5.58
CA PRO A 75 3.41 3.77 6.73
C PRO A 75 4.50 3.06 7.56
N ASN A 76 4.30 3.02 8.88
CA ASN A 76 5.09 2.14 9.74
C ASN A 76 4.45 0.74 9.81
N LEU A 77 5.21 -0.27 10.26
CA LEU A 77 4.75 -1.66 10.33
C LEU A 77 3.48 -1.82 11.18
N LYS A 78 3.37 -1.08 12.29
CA LYS A 78 2.20 -1.11 13.18
C LYS A 78 0.94 -0.64 12.45
N SER A 79 1.02 0.46 11.70
CA SER A 79 -0.09 1.00 10.91
C SER A 79 -0.52 0.04 9.80
N VAL A 80 0.42 -0.58 9.08
CA VAL A 80 0.10 -1.60 8.06
C VAL A 80 -0.61 -2.79 8.70
N ASN A 81 -0.07 -3.28 9.81
CA ASN A 81 -0.62 -4.39 10.57
C ASN A 81 -2.07 -4.10 11.01
N GLU A 82 -2.28 -3.01 11.74
CA GLU A 82 -3.61 -2.63 12.21
C GLU A 82 -4.60 -2.37 11.07
N LEU A 83 -4.16 -1.78 9.96
CA LEU A 83 -5.02 -1.54 8.80
C LEU A 83 -5.51 -2.86 8.19
N ILE A 84 -4.60 -3.81 7.95
CA ILE A 84 -4.95 -5.09 7.33
C ILE A 84 -5.80 -5.93 8.29
N TYR A 85 -5.51 -5.96 9.60
CA TYR A 85 -6.36 -6.69 10.55
C TYR A 85 -7.75 -6.06 10.75
N LYS A 86 -7.85 -4.73 10.87
CA LYS A 86 -9.14 -4.06 11.18
C LYS A 86 -9.98 -3.78 9.93
N ARG A 87 -9.34 -3.52 8.80
CA ARG A 87 -9.97 -3.02 7.56
C ARG A 87 -9.57 -3.82 6.32
N GLY A 88 -8.82 -4.91 6.45
CA GLY A 88 -8.43 -5.76 5.34
C GLY A 88 -9.59 -6.59 4.80
N TYR A 89 -9.80 -6.51 3.50
CA TYR A 89 -10.73 -7.36 2.77
C TYR A 89 -9.95 -8.00 1.63
N GLY A 90 -10.23 -9.28 1.35
CA GLY A 90 -9.72 -9.97 0.18
C GLY A 90 -10.71 -9.89 -0.98
N LYS A 91 -10.20 -9.70 -2.19
CA LYS A 91 -10.94 -9.82 -3.44
C LYS A 91 -10.91 -11.27 -3.92
N ILE A 92 -11.97 -12.02 -3.64
CA ILE A 92 -12.11 -13.44 -4.00
C ILE A 92 -13.31 -13.59 -4.93
N ASN A 93 -13.11 -14.16 -6.12
CA ASN A 93 -14.15 -14.31 -7.14
C ASN A 93 -14.88 -12.98 -7.45
N LYS A 94 -14.12 -11.87 -7.53
CA LYS A 94 -14.62 -10.49 -7.72
C LYS A 94 -15.54 -9.96 -6.59
N LYS A 95 -15.68 -10.70 -5.49
CA LYS A 95 -16.39 -10.26 -4.28
C LYS A 95 -15.41 -9.79 -3.23
N ARG A 96 -15.83 -8.82 -2.42
CA ARG A 96 -15.06 -8.30 -1.29
C ARG A 96 -15.42 -9.11 -0.05
N ILE A 97 -14.48 -9.85 0.50
CA ILE A 97 -14.66 -10.76 1.65
C ILE A 97 -13.75 -10.32 2.79
N ALA A 98 -14.27 -10.23 4.02
CA ALA A 98 -13.46 -9.86 5.17
C ALA A 98 -12.40 -10.95 5.46
N LEU A 99 -11.19 -10.54 5.85
CA LEU A 99 -10.11 -11.45 6.18
C LEU A 99 -10.28 -12.00 7.60
N THR A 100 -11.04 -13.09 7.75
CA THR A 100 -11.31 -13.72 9.05
C THR A 100 -10.42 -14.94 9.32
N ASP A 101 -10.00 -15.64 8.26
CA ASP A 101 -9.21 -16.87 8.34
C ASP A 101 -8.09 -16.88 7.29
N ASN A 102 -6.95 -17.44 7.64
CA ASN A 102 -5.80 -17.61 6.76
C ASN A 102 -6.13 -18.52 5.57
N THR A 103 -7.09 -19.43 5.68
CA THR A 103 -7.52 -20.29 4.55
C THR A 103 -7.94 -19.48 3.32
N LEU A 104 -8.54 -18.30 3.51
CA LEU A 104 -8.92 -17.38 2.44
C LEU A 104 -7.71 -16.80 1.71
N ILE A 105 -6.62 -16.56 2.45
CA ILE A 105 -5.34 -16.05 1.95
C ILE A 105 -4.63 -17.16 1.19
N VAL A 106 -4.46 -18.35 1.79
CA VAL A 106 -3.83 -19.51 1.15
C VAL A 106 -4.49 -19.82 -0.19
N ARG A 107 -5.83 -19.83 -0.22
CA ARG A 107 -6.59 -20.15 -1.45
C ARG A 107 -6.28 -19.18 -2.60
N SER A 108 -6.04 -17.90 -2.28
CA SER A 108 -5.88 -16.84 -3.30
C SER A 108 -4.41 -16.58 -3.65
N LEU A 109 -3.54 -16.63 -2.64
CA LEU A 109 -2.14 -16.21 -2.72
C LEU A 109 -1.13 -17.32 -2.38
N GLY A 110 -1.57 -18.52 -2.01
CA GLY A 110 -0.68 -19.62 -1.62
C GLY A 110 0.34 -20.00 -2.69
N LYS A 111 -0.02 -19.88 -3.97
CA LYS A 111 0.91 -20.05 -5.11
C LYS A 111 2.08 -19.07 -5.15
N TYR A 112 1.97 -17.94 -4.43
CA TYR A 112 3.02 -16.93 -4.30
C TYR A 112 3.80 -17.06 -2.98
N GLY A 113 3.57 -18.13 -2.21
CA GLY A 113 4.19 -18.36 -0.91
C GLY A 113 3.58 -17.54 0.23
N ILE A 114 2.41 -16.91 0.02
CA ILE A 114 1.71 -16.13 1.04
C ILE A 114 0.61 -17.00 1.65
N VAL A 115 0.86 -17.50 2.86
CA VAL A 115 0.01 -18.53 3.48
C VAL A 115 -0.81 -17.94 4.63
N CYS A 116 -0.33 -16.90 5.30
CA CYS A 116 -1.06 -16.28 6.40
C CYS A 116 -1.10 -14.75 6.33
N MET A 117 -1.88 -14.14 7.24
CA MET A 117 -1.95 -12.69 7.41
C MET A 117 -0.58 -12.04 7.63
N LYS A 118 0.30 -12.70 8.39
CA LYS A 118 1.64 -12.18 8.67
C LYS A 118 2.49 -12.13 7.39
N ASP A 119 2.41 -13.15 6.55
CA ASP A 119 3.11 -13.18 5.26
C ASP A 119 2.58 -12.07 4.34
N LEU A 120 1.27 -11.86 4.33
CA LEU A 120 0.64 -10.77 3.56
C LEU A 120 1.14 -9.40 4.02
N ILE A 121 1.14 -9.14 5.32
CA ILE A 121 1.66 -7.89 5.91
C ILE A 121 3.14 -7.72 5.58
N HIS A 122 3.93 -8.79 5.70
CA HIS A 122 5.35 -8.76 5.39
C HIS A 122 5.60 -8.42 3.92
N GLU A 123 4.89 -9.06 3.01
CA GLU A 123 5.02 -8.84 1.56
C GLU A 123 4.64 -7.40 1.17
N ILE A 124 3.59 -6.85 1.78
CA ILE A 124 3.17 -5.45 1.57
C ILE A 124 4.22 -4.50 2.13
N TYR A 125 4.61 -4.64 3.40
CA TYR A 125 5.49 -3.69 4.09
C TYR A 125 6.90 -3.65 3.50
N THR A 126 7.45 -4.81 3.16
CA THR A 126 8.80 -4.92 2.59
C THR A 126 8.85 -4.64 1.09
N VAL A 127 7.69 -4.54 0.43
CA VAL A 127 7.57 -4.43 -1.02
C VAL A 127 8.27 -5.62 -1.70
N GLY A 128 7.83 -6.82 -1.33
CA GLY A 128 8.39 -8.07 -1.82
C GLY A 128 8.17 -8.31 -3.33
N LYS A 129 8.58 -9.49 -3.79
CA LYS A 129 8.53 -9.85 -5.22
C LYS A 129 7.10 -9.94 -5.75
N CYS A 130 6.18 -10.41 -4.93
CA CYS A 130 4.76 -10.62 -5.22
C CYS A 130 3.88 -9.50 -4.65
N PHE A 131 4.45 -8.30 -4.45
CA PHE A 131 3.73 -7.13 -3.92
C PHE A 131 2.48 -6.79 -4.74
N LYS A 132 2.54 -6.92 -6.07
CA LYS A 132 1.43 -6.57 -6.95
C LYS A 132 0.24 -7.50 -6.72
N GLU A 133 0.50 -8.79 -6.55
CA GLU A 133 -0.47 -9.84 -6.31
C GLU A 133 -1.11 -9.66 -4.93
N ALA A 134 -0.27 -9.44 -3.90
CA ALA A 134 -0.70 -9.15 -2.53
C ALA A 134 -1.59 -7.89 -2.45
N ASN A 135 -1.17 -6.80 -3.11
CA ASN A 135 -1.89 -5.53 -3.07
C ASN A 135 -3.18 -5.54 -3.90
N ASN A 136 -3.23 -6.30 -5.00
CA ASN A 136 -4.46 -6.47 -5.79
C ASN A 136 -5.47 -7.42 -5.13
N PHE A 137 -5.00 -8.27 -4.23
CA PHE A 137 -5.86 -9.11 -3.39
C PHE A 137 -6.57 -8.28 -2.32
N LEU A 138 -5.90 -7.29 -1.73
CA LEU A 138 -6.51 -6.31 -0.81
C LEU A 138 -7.51 -5.38 -1.53
#